data_AF-A0A202EA20-F1
#
_entry.id   AF-A0A202EA20-F1
#
_cell.length_a   1.000
_cell.length_b   1.000
_cell.length_c   1.000
_cell.angle_alpha   90.00
_cell.angle_beta   90.00
_cell.angle_gamma   90.00
#
_symmetry.space_group_name_H-M   'P 1'
#
loop_
_entity.id
_entity.type
_entity.pdbx_description
1 polymer ?
#
loop_
_entity_poly.entity_id
_entity_poly.type
_entity_poly.pdbx_seq_one_letter_code
_entity_poly.pdbx_strand_id
1 'polypeptide(L)'
;MGFSTSGAAAIMLIAFLVAASVIFPTIFTAGADTGDAFAAQAENTRTLANSDVGITTAEQASHEVTEDGEDETYGTVTVTVENTGTTTLDVRHTDLLLEGTFIAQTDDNVTTTVIVDRDGDNEEPRDDTDIWPPGTALEFDVDEELIDAEFGDDEPLERVKVVTETGLSDATDEIETTDDEGAE
;
A
#
# COMPACT_ATOMS: atom_id res chain seq x y z
N MET A 1 3.31 70.34 33.20
CA MET A 1 2.92 69.59 31.99
C MET A 1 3.78 68.32 31.77
N GLY A 2 4.34 67.69 32.82
CA GLY A 2 5.27 66.54 32.70
C GLY A 2 4.72 65.17 33.13
N PHE A 3 3.50 65.10 33.67
CA PHE A 3 2.91 63.85 34.20
C PHE A 3 2.04 63.10 33.17
N SER A 4 1.51 63.79 32.16
CA SER A 4 0.56 63.21 31.18
C SER A 4 1.26 62.46 30.04
N THR A 5 2.42 62.96 29.57
CA THR A 5 3.21 62.32 28.51
C THR A 5 3.97 61.09 28.99
N SER A 6 4.47 61.10 30.24
CA SER A 6 5.16 59.95 30.86
C SER A 6 4.21 58.77 31.11
N GLY A 7 2.98 59.03 31.57
CA GLY A 7 1.96 57.98 31.75
C GLY A 7 1.50 57.35 30.43
N ALA A 8 1.32 58.16 29.38
CA ALA A 8 0.98 57.65 28.05
C ALA A 8 2.09 56.77 27.45
N ALA A 9 3.36 57.17 27.63
CA ALA A 9 4.50 56.36 27.19
C ALA A 9 4.57 55.02 27.94
N ALA A 10 4.30 55.00 29.25
CA ALA A 10 4.26 53.76 30.03
C ALA A 10 3.15 52.81 29.58
N ILE A 11 1.94 53.33 29.29
CA ILE A 11 0.82 52.52 28.79
C ILE A 11 1.14 51.93 27.41
N MET A 12 1.72 52.72 26.50
CA MET A 12 2.14 52.23 25.18
C MET A 12 3.21 51.13 25.29
N LEU A 13 4.17 51.28 26.20
CA LEU A 13 5.19 50.27 26.43
C LEU A 13 4.58 48.96 26.96
N ILE A 14 3.65 49.03 27.92
CA ILE A 14 2.97 47.85 28.45
C ILE A 14 2.16 47.15 27.34
N ALA A 15 1.41 47.91 26.54
CA ALA A 15 0.65 47.36 25.42
C ALA A 15 1.58 46.66 24.40
N PHE A 16 2.73 47.24 24.11
CA PHE A 16 3.73 46.63 23.24
C PHE A 16 4.31 45.34 23.83
N LEU A 17 4.63 45.32 25.12
CA LEU A 17 5.15 44.12 25.78
C LEU A 17 4.12 42.99 25.84
N VAL A 18 2.85 43.32 26.07
CA VAL A 18 1.76 42.34 26.00
C VAL A 18 1.60 41.81 24.58
N ALA A 19 1.62 42.68 23.56
CA ALA A 19 1.58 42.24 22.16
C ALA A 19 2.78 41.34 21.81
N ALA A 20 3.99 41.73 22.20
CA ALA A 20 5.21 40.96 22.00
C ALA A 20 5.16 39.58 22.69
N SER A 21 4.59 39.51 23.90
CA SER A 21 4.46 38.24 24.65
C SER A 21 3.57 37.21 23.97
N VAL A 22 2.65 37.65 23.10
CA VAL A 22 1.81 36.75 22.30
C VAL A 22 2.44 36.48 20.93
N ILE A 23 2.95 37.52 20.28
CA ILE A 23 3.48 37.43 18.91
C ILE A 23 4.71 36.53 18.82
N PHE A 24 5.67 36.66 19.76
CA PHE A 24 6.91 35.88 19.67
C PHE A 24 6.67 34.37 19.77
N PRO A 25 5.94 33.85 20.77
CA PRO A 25 5.61 32.43 20.82
C PRO A 25 4.92 31.93 19.56
N THR A 26 3.94 32.67 19.04
CA THR A 26 3.21 32.27 17.83
C THR A 26 4.11 32.18 16.60
N ILE A 27 5.03 33.13 16.40
CA ILE A 27 5.98 33.08 15.29
C ILE A 27 6.92 31.88 15.42
N PHE A 28 7.42 31.60 16.63
CA PHE A 28 8.27 30.44 16.85
C PHE A 28 7.54 29.12 16.60
N THR A 29 6.33 28.96 17.12
CA THR A 29 5.50 27.77 16.89
C THR A 29 5.19 27.62 15.41
N ALA A 30 4.67 28.66 14.75
CA ALA A 30 4.35 28.59 13.33
C ALA A 30 5.59 28.28 12.47
N GLY A 31 6.75 28.85 12.81
CA GLY A 31 8.01 28.55 12.13
C GLY A 31 8.49 27.12 12.33
N ALA A 32 8.38 26.58 13.55
CA ALA A 32 8.72 25.20 13.85
C ALA A 32 7.79 24.22 13.13
N ASP A 33 6.47 24.41 13.25
CA ASP A 33 5.47 23.55 12.61
C ASP A 33 5.64 23.54 11.09
N THR A 34 5.96 24.70 10.50
CA THR A 34 6.24 24.80 9.06
C THR A 34 7.51 24.04 8.69
N GLY A 35 8.57 24.17 9.50
CA GLY A 35 9.82 23.44 9.29
C GLY A 35 9.62 21.92 9.35
N ASP A 36 8.89 21.44 10.35
CA ASP A 36 8.58 20.03 10.54
C ASP A 36 7.73 19.48 9.39
N ALA A 37 6.75 20.26 8.90
CA ALA A 37 5.95 19.88 7.74
C ALA A 37 6.79 19.74 6.46
N PHE A 38 7.73 20.66 6.20
CA PHE A 38 8.63 20.55 5.06
C PHE A 38 9.59 19.38 5.18
N ALA A 39 10.09 19.10 6.39
CA ALA A 39 10.95 17.94 6.63
C ALA A 39 10.19 16.62 6.38
N ALA A 40 8.95 16.50 6.89
CA ALA A 40 8.10 15.34 6.65
C ALA A 40 7.77 15.16 5.16
N GLN A 41 7.46 16.25 4.45
CA GLN A 41 7.23 16.20 3.01
C GLN A 41 8.47 15.74 2.23
N ALA A 42 9.65 16.23 2.60
CA ALA A 42 10.90 15.83 1.96
C ALA A 42 11.20 14.35 2.20
N GLU A 43 10.94 13.85 3.41
CA GLU A 43 11.10 12.42 3.72
C GLU A 43 10.12 11.56 2.93
N ASN A 44 8.82 11.90 2.92
CA ASN A 44 7.84 11.17 2.12
C ASN A 44 8.19 11.15 0.63
N THR A 45 8.66 12.29 0.09
CA THR A 45 9.11 12.37 -1.32
C THR A 45 10.30 11.44 -1.57
N ARG A 46 11.23 11.34 -0.61
CA ARG A 46 12.37 10.44 -0.69
C ARG A 46 11.93 8.98 -0.60
N THR A 47 11.02 8.63 0.30
CA THR A 47 10.46 7.29 0.41
C THR A 47 9.79 6.88 -0.89
N LEU A 48 8.89 7.71 -1.43
CA LEU A 48 8.25 7.46 -2.72
C LEU A 48 9.23 7.30 -3.89
N ALA A 49 10.32 8.07 -3.90
CA ALA A 49 11.34 7.97 -4.94
C ALA A 49 12.23 6.71 -4.81
N ASN A 50 12.27 6.10 -3.62
CA ASN A 50 13.07 4.92 -3.31
C ASN A 50 12.25 3.63 -3.24
N SER A 51 10.92 3.73 -3.19
CA SER A 51 10.00 2.61 -3.23
C SER A 51 9.50 2.44 -4.66
N ASP A 52 9.38 1.20 -5.12
CA ASP A 52 8.80 0.85 -6.40
C ASP A 52 8.33 -0.59 -6.33
N VAL A 53 7.24 -0.91 -7.04
CA VAL A 53 6.66 -2.26 -7.07
C VAL A 53 6.17 -2.57 -8.48
N GLY A 54 6.22 -3.84 -8.87
CA GLY A 54 5.69 -4.31 -10.15
C GLY A 54 5.02 -5.66 -10.02
N ILE A 55 3.85 -5.82 -10.63
CA ILE A 55 3.21 -7.13 -10.77
C ILE A 55 4.02 -7.92 -11.79
N THR A 56 4.54 -9.07 -11.37
CA THR A 56 5.35 -9.94 -12.25
C THR A 56 4.49 -10.99 -12.93
N THR A 57 3.53 -11.57 -12.21
CA THR A 57 2.62 -12.61 -12.69
C THR A 57 1.26 -12.43 -12.02
N ALA A 58 0.20 -12.66 -12.78
CA ALA A 58 -1.16 -12.77 -12.30
C ALA A 58 -1.77 -13.97 -13.02
N GLU A 59 -2.08 -15.01 -12.26
CA GLU A 59 -2.54 -16.29 -12.77
C GLU A 59 -3.90 -16.60 -12.16
N GLN A 60 -4.79 -17.19 -12.95
CA GLN A 60 -6.09 -17.68 -12.49
C GLN A 60 -6.24 -19.14 -12.91
N ALA A 61 -6.54 -20.00 -11.94
CA ALA A 61 -6.83 -21.40 -12.20
C ALA A 61 -8.13 -21.53 -13.00
N SER A 62 -8.13 -22.37 -14.04
CA SER A 62 -9.33 -22.81 -14.76
C SER A 62 -9.54 -24.30 -14.60
N HIS A 63 -10.80 -24.71 -14.41
CA HIS A 63 -11.24 -26.09 -14.31
C HIS A 63 -12.28 -26.40 -15.41
N GLU A 64 -12.09 -27.50 -16.13
CA GLU A 64 -13.07 -27.96 -17.13
C GLU A 64 -14.11 -28.88 -16.46
N VAL A 65 -15.38 -28.45 -16.38
CA VAL A 65 -16.45 -29.27 -15.78
C VAL A 65 -16.98 -30.29 -16.80
N THR A 66 -16.52 -31.53 -16.73
CA THR A 66 -16.96 -32.60 -17.65
C THR A 66 -18.12 -33.44 -17.09
N GLU A 67 -19.37 -33.09 -17.43
CA GLU A 67 -20.44 -34.10 -17.60
C GLU A 67 -21.33 -33.88 -18.84
N ASP A 68 -21.52 -32.64 -19.33
CA ASP A 68 -22.29 -32.36 -20.56
C ASP A 68 -21.65 -31.34 -21.54
N GLY A 69 -20.45 -30.82 -21.21
CA GLY A 69 -19.58 -30.06 -22.11
C GLY A 69 -19.88 -28.56 -22.23
N GLU A 70 -18.80 -27.78 -22.18
CA GLU A 70 -18.62 -26.37 -22.62
C GLU A 70 -18.56 -25.25 -21.57
N ASP A 71 -18.76 -25.50 -20.27
CA ASP A 71 -18.60 -24.45 -19.25
C ASP A 71 -17.24 -24.60 -18.53
N GLU A 72 -16.32 -23.69 -18.82
CA GLU A 72 -15.04 -23.49 -18.11
C GLU A 72 -15.32 -22.72 -16.83
N THR A 73 -14.88 -23.26 -15.69
CA THR A 73 -15.03 -22.62 -14.39
C THR A 73 -13.70 -22.03 -13.95
N TYR A 74 -13.72 -20.84 -13.35
CA TYR A 74 -12.53 -20.15 -12.86
C TYR A 74 -12.43 -20.22 -11.33
N GLY A 75 -11.24 -20.56 -10.84
CA GLY A 75 -10.97 -20.78 -9.43
C GLY A 75 -9.92 -19.82 -8.86
N THR A 76 -9.00 -20.40 -8.08
CA THR A 76 -7.94 -19.70 -7.33
C THR A 76 -7.16 -18.70 -8.17
N VAL A 77 -6.85 -17.55 -7.57
CA VAL A 77 -6.07 -16.48 -8.22
C VAL A 77 -4.75 -16.29 -7.47
N THR A 78 -3.64 -16.39 -8.19
CA THR A 78 -2.29 -16.17 -7.65
C THR A 78 -1.68 -14.93 -8.27
N VAL A 79 -1.33 -13.94 -7.44
CA VAL A 79 -0.73 -12.67 -7.87
C VAL A 79 0.64 -12.53 -7.23
N THR A 80 1.69 -12.47 -8.05
CA THR A 80 3.04 -12.14 -7.56
C THR A 80 3.39 -10.69 -7.88
N VAL A 81 3.85 -9.97 -6.86
CA VAL A 81 4.37 -8.60 -6.95
C VAL A 81 5.82 -8.54 -6.45
N GLU A 82 6.69 -7.87 -7.17
CA GLU A 82 8.09 -7.66 -6.78
C GLU A 82 8.32 -6.26 -6.20
N ASN A 83 9.10 -6.17 -5.11
CA ASN A 83 9.60 -4.90 -4.60
C ASN A 83 10.89 -4.54 -5.33
N THR A 84 10.75 -3.83 -6.45
CA THR A 84 11.86 -3.36 -7.29
C THR A 84 12.56 -2.12 -6.73
N GLY A 85 12.01 -1.55 -5.65
CA GLY A 85 12.56 -0.42 -4.93
C GLY A 85 13.81 -0.76 -4.10
N THR A 86 14.11 0.15 -3.17
CA THR A 86 15.21 0.07 -2.20
C THR A 86 14.73 0.20 -0.76
N THR A 87 13.42 0.38 -0.57
CA THR A 87 12.76 0.51 0.73
C THR A 87 12.04 -0.79 1.05
N THR A 88 12.17 -1.25 2.29
CA THR A 88 11.35 -2.34 2.82
C THR A 88 9.90 -1.88 2.97
N LEU A 89 8.96 -2.68 2.50
CA LEU A 89 7.53 -2.43 2.57
C LEU A 89 6.87 -3.34 3.63
N ASP A 90 5.68 -2.97 4.07
CA ASP A 90 4.85 -3.75 4.98
C ASP A 90 3.80 -4.57 4.19
N VAL A 91 3.77 -5.89 4.42
CA VAL A 91 2.84 -6.81 3.74
C VAL A 91 1.39 -6.48 4.11
N ARG A 92 1.11 -6.25 5.40
CA ARG A 92 -0.26 -6.00 5.91
C ARG A 92 -0.86 -4.68 5.44
N HIS A 93 -0.01 -3.76 4.99
CA HIS A 93 -0.42 -2.47 4.44
C HIS A 93 -0.31 -2.45 2.92
N THR A 94 -0.32 -3.62 2.27
CA THR A 94 -0.35 -3.76 0.81
C THR A 94 -1.69 -4.35 0.37
N ASP A 95 -2.54 -3.52 -0.22
CA ASP A 95 -3.90 -3.88 -0.62
C ASP A 95 -3.92 -4.54 -2.00
N LEU A 96 -4.66 -5.65 -2.14
CA LEU A 96 -5.00 -6.29 -3.41
C LEU A 96 -6.41 -5.90 -3.85
N LEU A 97 -6.57 -5.57 -5.12
CA LEU A 97 -7.85 -5.31 -5.76
C LEU A 97 -8.00 -6.20 -7.00
N LEU A 98 -9.12 -6.91 -7.08
CA LEU A 98 -9.53 -7.72 -8.24
C LEU A 98 -10.82 -7.08 -8.80
N GLU A 99 -10.87 -6.77 -10.10
CA GLU A 99 -11.97 -6.00 -10.73
C GLU A 99 -12.33 -4.68 -10.02
N GLY A 100 -11.38 -4.11 -9.26
CA GLY A 100 -11.60 -2.93 -8.44
C GLY A 100 -12.32 -3.19 -7.11
N THR A 101 -12.65 -4.43 -6.78
CA THR A 101 -13.10 -4.87 -5.45
C THR A 101 -11.89 -5.12 -4.55
N PHE A 102 -11.94 -4.61 -3.33
CA PHE A 102 -10.87 -4.78 -2.35
C PHE A 102 -10.93 -6.19 -1.74
N ILE A 103 -9.80 -6.90 -1.79
CA ILE A 103 -9.63 -8.21 -1.17
C ILE A 103 -8.92 -8.03 0.17
N ALA A 104 -9.61 -8.38 1.26
CA ALA A 104 -9.07 -8.22 2.60
C ALA A 104 -8.07 -9.35 2.90
N GLN A 105 -6.81 -8.99 3.15
CA GLN A 105 -5.78 -9.96 3.58
C GLN A 105 -6.08 -10.67 4.92
N THR A 106 -7.05 -10.18 5.68
CA THR A 106 -7.50 -10.82 6.93
C THR A 106 -8.57 -11.87 6.72
N ASP A 107 -9.02 -12.07 5.48
CA ASP A 107 -9.93 -13.16 5.14
C ASP A 107 -9.20 -14.49 5.25
N ASP A 108 -9.88 -15.53 5.73
CA ASP A 108 -9.28 -16.86 5.87
C ASP A 108 -8.99 -17.49 4.49
N ASN A 109 -9.62 -16.96 3.43
CA ASN A 109 -9.47 -17.38 2.03
C ASN A 109 -8.36 -16.63 1.26
N VAL A 110 -7.51 -15.88 1.97
CA VAL A 110 -6.40 -15.13 1.37
C VAL A 110 -5.12 -15.44 2.11
N THR A 111 -4.15 -16.00 1.39
CA THR A 111 -2.81 -16.27 1.91
C THR A 111 -1.82 -15.32 1.29
N THR A 112 -0.93 -14.74 2.10
CA THR A 112 0.16 -13.88 1.63
C THR A 112 1.51 -14.46 2.00
N THR A 113 2.38 -14.65 1.01
CA THR A 113 3.68 -15.26 1.20
C THR A 113 4.78 -14.37 0.63
N VAL A 114 5.80 -14.05 1.43
CA VAL A 114 7.00 -13.36 0.93
C VAL A 114 8.00 -14.40 0.42
N ILE A 115 8.30 -14.36 -0.88
CA ILE A 115 9.26 -15.26 -1.54
C ILE A 115 10.62 -14.55 -1.61
N VAL A 116 11.58 -15.08 -0.85
CA VAL A 116 12.97 -14.62 -0.90
C VAL A 116 13.72 -15.43 -1.97
N ASP A 117 14.51 -14.73 -2.81
CA ASP A 117 15.36 -15.34 -3.84
C ASP A 117 14.58 -16.12 -4.92
N ARG A 118 13.51 -15.52 -5.48
CA ARG A 118 12.65 -16.10 -6.52
C ARG A 118 13.42 -16.60 -7.76
N ASP A 119 14.46 -15.88 -8.17
CA ASP A 119 15.30 -16.27 -9.32
C ASP A 119 16.46 -17.21 -8.94
N GLY A 120 16.60 -17.55 -7.66
CA GLY A 120 17.69 -18.34 -7.11
C GLY A 120 17.35 -19.81 -6.92
N ASP A 121 18.38 -20.62 -6.67
CA ASP A 121 18.22 -22.07 -6.46
C ASP A 121 17.58 -22.43 -5.10
N ASN A 122 17.28 -21.45 -4.24
CA ASN A 122 16.78 -21.65 -2.88
C ASN A 122 15.65 -20.66 -2.55
N GLU A 123 14.53 -20.79 -3.24
CA GLU A 123 13.31 -20.06 -2.87
C GLU A 123 12.93 -20.38 -1.42
N GLU A 124 12.87 -19.35 -0.57
CA GLU A 124 12.48 -19.46 0.83
C GLU A 124 11.17 -18.70 1.04
N PRO A 125 10.00 -19.36 0.94
CA PRO A 125 8.72 -18.74 1.25
C PRO A 125 8.63 -18.43 2.75
N ARG A 126 8.07 -17.26 3.06
CA ARG A 126 7.80 -16.78 4.42
C ARG A 126 6.38 -16.26 4.51
N ASP A 127 5.50 -17.08 5.04
CA ASP A 127 4.10 -16.83 5.34
C ASP A 127 3.88 -16.17 6.72
N ASP A 128 4.90 -16.17 7.57
CA ASP A 128 4.84 -15.64 8.95
C ASP A 128 5.44 -14.23 9.09
N THR A 129 5.78 -13.57 7.97
CA THR A 129 6.43 -12.27 7.97
C THR A 129 5.55 -11.16 7.43
N ASP A 130 5.62 -10.01 8.11
CA ASP A 130 4.93 -8.79 7.69
C ASP A 130 5.87 -7.82 6.95
N ILE A 131 7.12 -8.24 6.75
CA ILE A 131 8.17 -7.43 6.19
C ILE A 131 8.42 -7.91 4.77
N TRP A 132 8.36 -6.98 3.82
CA TRP A 132 8.63 -7.21 2.41
C TRP A 132 9.92 -6.46 1.99
N PRO A 133 11.09 -7.13 2.04
CA PRO A 133 12.36 -6.50 1.70
C PRO A 133 12.46 -6.10 0.21
N PRO A 134 13.37 -5.17 -0.13
CA PRO A 134 13.73 -4.91 -1.51
C PRO A 134 14.30 -6.15 -2.21
N GLY A 135 13.94 -6.34 -3.49
CA GLY A 135 14.41 -7.46 -4.33
C GLY A 135 13.80 -8.82 -3.97
N THR A 136 12.69 -8.84 -3.24
CA THR A 136 11.91 -10.05 -2.97
C THR A 136 10.49 -9.89 -3.52
N ALA A 137 9.78 -11.00 -3.68
CA ALA A 137 8.40 -11.00 -4.17
C ALA A 137 7.41 -11.23 -3.02
N LEU A 138 6.22 -10.65 -3.15
CA LEU A 138 5.04 -10.91 -2.35
C LEU A 138 4.03 -11.62 -3.24
N GLU A 139 3.58 -12.78 -2.81
CA GLU A 139 2.56 -13.58 -3.47
C GLU A 139 1.25 -13.49 -2.68
N PHE A 140 0.15 -13.26 -3.40
CA PHE A 140 -1.20 -13.36 -2.89
C PHE A 140 -1.86 -14.57 -3.53
N ASP A 141 -2.32 -15.51 -2.71
CA ASP A 141 -3.18 -16.61 -3.13
C ASP A 141 -4.58 -16.34 -2.60
N VAL A 142 -5.55 -16.22 -3.51
CA VAL A 142 -6.95 -15.98 -3.21
C VAL A 142 -7.74 -17.23 -3.58
N ASP A 143 -8.32 -17.88 -2.58
CA ASP A 143 -8.99 -19.17 -2.75
C ASP A 143 -10.24 -19.06 -3.64
N GLU A 144 -10.51 -20.13 -4.39
CA GLU A 144 -11.68 -20.25 -5.28
C GLU A 144 -13.02 -19.94 -4.60
N GLU A 145 -13.17 -20.24 -3.31
CA GLU A 145 -14.39 -19.98 -2.54
C GLU A 145 -14.70 -18.47 -2.45
N LEU A 146 -13.66 -17.64 -2.33
CA LEU A 146 -13.81 -16.17 -2.33
C LEU A 146 -14.09 -15.66 -3.75
N ILE A 147 -13.44 -16.25 -4.75
CA ILE A 147 -13.61 -15.86 -6.14
C ILE A 147 -15.05 -16.09 -6.61
N ASP A 148 -15.58 -17.30 -6.41
CA ASP A 148 -16.98 -17.64 -6.71
C ASP A 148 -17.95 -16.70 -5.96
N ALA A 149 -17.71 -16.45 -4.67
CA ALA A 149 -18.60 -15.63 -3.85
C ALA A 149 -18.67 -14.16 -4.28
N GLU A 150 -17.55 -13.55 -4.69
CA GLU A 150 -17.45 -12.12 -4.97
C GLU A 150 -17.56 -11.78 -6.46
N PHE A 151 -17.07 -12.66 -7.35
CA PHE A 151 -16.98 -12.41 -8.80
C PHE A 151 -17.75 -13.40 -9.65
N GLY A 152 -18.09 -14.57 -9.09
CA GLY A 152 -18.59 -15.71 -9.86
C GLY A 152 -17.45 -16.46 -10.54
N ASP A 153 -17.78 -17.64 -11.05
CA ASP A 153 -16.83 -18.62 -11.58
C ASP A 153 -17.02 -18.86 -13.09
N ASP A 154 -17.97 -18.15 -13.72
CA ASP A 154 -18.33 -18.30 -15.14
C ASP A 154 -17.44 -17.49 -16.11
N GLU A 155 -16.75 -16.45 -15.62
CA GLU A 155 -15.93 -15.54 -16.43
C GLU A 155 -14.56 -15.32 -15.78
N PRO A 156 -13.46 -15.22 -16.58
CA PRO A 156 -12.16 -14.94 -16.03
C PRO A 156 -12.12 -13.51 -15.51
N LEU A 157 -11.25 -13.26 -14.54
CA LEU A 157 -10.93 -11.89 -14.13
C LEU A 157 -10.21 -11.18 -15.29
N GLU A 158 -10.45 -9.89 -15.41
CA GLU A 158 -9.85 -9.01 -16.42
C GLU A 158 -8.78 -8.09 -15.82
N ARG A 159 -8.82 -7.83 -14.50
CA ARG A 159 -7.97 -6.81 -13.88
C ARG A 159 -7.53 -7.12 -12.46
N VAL A 160 -6.22 -7.00 -12.24
CA VAL A 160 -5.58 -6.99 -10.93
C VAL A 160 -4.90 -5.64 -10.67
N LYS A 161 -5.01 -5.17 -9.44
CA LYS A 161 -4.27 -3.99 -8.97
C LYS A 161 -3.76 -4.22 -7.55
N VAL A 162 -2.52 -3.81 -7.31
CA VAL A 162 -1.90 -3.82 -5.98
C VAL A 162 -1.53 -2.40 -5.56
N VAL A 163 -1.73 -2.07 -4.29
CA VAL A 163 -1.44 -0.76 -3.71
C VAL A 163 -0.66 -0.93 -2.41
N THR A 164 0.50 -0.32 -2.30
CA THR A 164 1.37 -0.40 -1.12
C THR A 164 1.03 0.67 -0.08
N GLU A 165 1.61 0.56 1.11
CA GLU A 165 1.46 1.51 2.24
C GLU A 165 1.82 2.96 1.87
N THR A 166 2.71 3.12 0.89
CA THR A 166 3.19 4.43 0.42
C THR A 166 2.25 5.05 -0.61
N GLY A 167 1.23 4.31 -1.05
CA GLY A 167 0.32 4.71 -2.13
C GLY A 167 0.88 4.47 -3.53
N LEU A 168 2.03 3.82 -3.67
CA LEU A 168 2.48 3.28 -4.95
C LEU A 168 1.60 2.10 -5.34
N SER A 169 1.24 2.04 -6.61
CA SER A 169 0.36 0.99 -7.12
C SER A 169 0.80 0.56 -8.50
N ASP A 170 0.62 -0.72 -8.76
CA ASP A 170 0.72 -1.29 -10.10
C ASP A 170 -0.56 -2.05 -10.45
N ALA A 171 -0.86 -2.15 -11.74
CA ALA A 171 -2.06 -2.84 -12.22
C ALA A 171 -1.78 -3.52 -13.56
N THR A 172 -2.35 -4.72 -13.73
CA THR A 172 -2.29 -5.49 -14.96
C THR A 172 -3.71 -5.85 -15.39
N ASP A 173 -3.92 -5.85 -16.71
CA ASP A 173 -5.10 -6.42 -17.37
C ASP A 173 -4.74 -7.75 -18.07
N GLU A 174 -3.50 -8.22 -17.91
CA GLU A 174 -2.99 -9.49 -18.41
C GLU A 174 -2.99 -10.48 -17.24
N ILE A 175 -3.98 -11.37 -17.24
CA ILE A 175 -4.13 -12.48 -16.29
C ILE A 175 -4.03 -13.78 -17.10
N GLU A 176 -3.06 -14.62 -16.75
CA GLU A 176 -2.84 -15.90 -17.41
C GLU A 176 -3.78 -16.95 -16.81
N THR A 177 -4.56 -17.62 -17.65
CA THR A 177 -5.40 -18.74 -17.20
C THR A 177 -4.57 -20.02 -17.23
N THR A 178 -4.43 -20.67 -16.08
CA THR A 178 -3.70 -21.93 -15.95
C THR A 178 -4.67 -23.08 -15.72
N ASP A 179 -4.63 -24.10 -16.57
CA ASP A 179 -5.41 -25.32 -16.35
C ASP A 179 -4.91 -26.00 -15.07
N ASP A 180 -5.75 -26.00 -14.04
CA ASP A 180 -5.47 -26.79 -12.85
C ASP A 180 -5.78 -28.26 -13.18
N GLU A 181 -4.79 -28.96 -13.73
CA GLU A 181 -4.81 -30.42 -13.84
C GLU A 181 -4.82 -30.99 -12.42
N GLY A 182 -6.02 -31.04 -11.83
CA GLY A 182 -6.25 -31.35 -10.42
C GLY A 182 -5.33 -32.47 -9.93
N ALA A 183 -4.56 -32.17 -8.88
CA ALA A 183 -3.80 -33.16 -8.16
C ALA A 183 -4.76 -34.19 -7.54
N GLU A 184 -4.84 -35.38 -8.15
CA GLU A 184 -5.51 -36.57 -7.63
C GLU A 184 -5.04 -36.99 -6.22
#